data_AF-A0A1V6NLY9-F1
#
_entry.id   AF-A0A1V6NLY9-F1
#
_cell.length_a   1.000
_cell.length_b   1.000
_cell.length_c   1.000
_cell.angle_alpha   90.00
_cell.angle_beta   90.00
_cell.angle_gamma   90.00
#
_symmetry.space_group_name_H-M   'P 1'
#
loop_
_entity.id
_entity.type
_entity.pdbx_description
1 polymer ?
#
loop_
_entity_poly.entity_id
_entity_poly.type
_entity_poly.pdbx_seq_one_letter_code
_entity_poly.pdbx_strand_id
1 'polypeptide(L)'
;MKNPQIVHADTIRMGKWTDFDGVEADKLGTCSVTAIVNEEGFLLCNTSSDGFREIPAAEQLCALYNRNKMLFGNKPVDVWIVYEQENADKGRGIRSVMRKIGPARVFEQVYNGESFMNRPSEEGARFCLRLGGGTVVATMSRQDRGGCPILLSGDGTTVVCR
;
A
#
# COMPACT_ATOMS: atom_id res chain seq x y z
N MET A 1 -9.72 -8.33 -25.93
CA MET A 1 -9.66 -7.51 -24.70
C MET A 1 -8.40 -7.92 -23.97
N LYS A 2 -7.52 -6.98 -23.58
CA LYS A 2 -6.35 -7.35 -22.76
C LYS A 2 -6.90 -7.79 -21.41
N ASN A 3 -6.63 -9.03 -21.00
CA ASN A 3 -6.96 -9.47 -19.65
C ASN A 3 -6.35 -8.45 -18.69
N PRO A 4 -7.13 -7.90 -17.74
CA PRO A 4 -6.55 -7.03 -16.75
C PRO A 4 -5.45 -7.82 -16.01
N GLN A 5 -4.37 -7.15 -15.66
CA GLN A 5 -3.22 -7.76 -15.01
C GLN A 5 -2.98 -7.05 -13.67
N ILE A 6 -2.34 -7.75 -12.75
CA ILE A 6 -1.79 -7.11 -11.55
C ILE A 6 -0.58 -6.30 -12.00
N VAL A 7 -0.58 -5.00 -11.71
CA VAL A 7 0.54 -4.11 -12.05
C VAL A 7 1.47 -3.90 -10.87
N HIS A 8 2.77 -3.91 -11.14
CA HIS A 8 3.79 -3.63 -10.14
C HIS A 8 3.98 -2.12 -9.94
N ALA A 9 4.16 -1.70 -8.69
CA ALA A 9 4.38 -0.32 -8.29
C ALA A 9 5.77 -0.15 -7.64
N ASP A 10 6.78 0.13 -8.47
CA ASP A 10 8.14 0.44 -8.00
C ASP A 10 8.20 1.77 -7.23
N THR A 11 7.35 2.73 -7.58
CA THR A 11 7.23 4.04 -6.95
C THR A 11 5.76 4.41 -6.78
N ILE A 12 5.21 5.28 -7.63
CA ILE A 12 3.80 5.68 -7.62
C ILE A 12 3.06 5.00 -8.77
N ARG A 13 1.89 4.44 -8.48
CA ARG A 13 0.98 3.88 -9.48
C ARG A 13 -0.46 4.33 -9.20
N MET A 14 -1.20 4.71 -10.23
CA MET A 14 -2.63 5.04 -10.12
C MET A 14 -3.42 4.51 -11.31
N GLY A 15 -4.71 4.26 -11.11
CA GLY A 15 -5.58 3.72 -12.15
C GLY A 15 -6.99 3.40 -11.68
N LYS A 16 -7.87 3.10 -12.63
CA LYS A 16 -9.21 2.57 -12.34
C LYS A 16 -9.17 1.05 -12.26
N TRP A 17 -10.01 0.45 -11.42
CA TRP A 17 -10.09 -1.02 -11.35
C TRP A 17 -10.64 -1.67 -12.62
N THR A 18 -11.36 -0.92 -13.47
CA THR A 18 -11.79 -1.41 -14.78
C THR A 18 -10.62 -1.73 -15.72
N ASP A 19 -9.44 -1.18 -15.44
CA ASP A 19 -8.26 -1.29 -16.29
C ASP A 19 -7.24 -2.32 -15.74
N PHE A 20 -7.40 -2.76 -14.48
CA PHE A 20 -6.42 -3.60 -13.76
C PHE A 20 -7.09 -4.61 -12.82
N ASP A 21 -6.55 -5.83 -12.73
CA ASP A 21 -7.02 -6.84 -11.76
C ASP A 21 -6.53 -6.55 -10.33
N GLY A 22 -5.50 -5.71 -10.22
CA GLY A 22 -4.87 -5.37 -8.96
C GLY A 22 -3.62 -4.52 -9.13
N VAL A 23 -3.08 -4.07 -8.00
CA VAL A 23 -1.76 -3.45 -7.92
C VAL A 23 -0.97 -4.12 -6.80
N GLU A 24 0.31 -4.36 -7.02
CA GLU A 24 1.22 -4.90 -6.00
C GLU A 24 2.49 -4.05 -5.86
N ALA A 25 3.02 -4.03 -4.64
CA ALA A 25 4.28 -3.39 -4.30
C ALA A 25 5.14 -4.38 -3.51
N ASP A 26 6.40 -4.50 -3.90
CA ASP A 26 7.37 -5.44 -3.32
C ASP A 26 8.42 -4.70 -2.47
N LYS A 27 9.33 -5.47 -1.87
CA LYS A 27 10.48 -4.95 -1.10
C LYS A 27 10.10 -4.05 0.09
N LEU A 28 8.98 -4.36 0.74
CA LEU A 28 8.51 -3.63 1.92
C LEU A 28 9.51 -3.63 3.10
N GLY A 29 10.53 -4.51 3.11
CA GLY A 29 11.53 -4.65 4.19
C GLY A 29 12.31 -3.36 4.51
N THR A 30 12.44 -2.49 3.52
CA THR A 30 13.05 -1.16 3.65
C THR A 30 12.13 -0.09 3.09
N CYS A 31 10.81 -0.31 3.04
CA CYS A 31 9.88 0.63 2.42
C CYS A 31 8.57 0.74 3.22
N SER A 32 7.90 1.88 3.12
CA SER A 32 6.50 2.01 3.51
C SER A 32 5.63 2.10 2.26
N VAL A 33 4.52 1.36 2.22
CA VAL A 33 3.51 1.51 1.17
C VAL A 33 2.33 2.29 1.71
N THR A 34 1.91 3.30 0.96
CA THR A 34 0.66 4.01 1.22
C THR A 34 -0.24 3.95 0.00
N ALA A 35 -1.52 3.67 0.20
CA ALA A 35 -2.50 3.66 -0.88
C ALA A 35 -3.75 4.44 -0.50
N ILE A 36 -4.30 5.17 -1.47
CA ILE A 36 -5.60 5.85 -1.41
C ILE A 36 -6.50 5.13 -2.41
N VAL A 37 -7.62 4.59 -1.95
CA VAL A 37 -8.43 3.66 -2.75
C VAL A 37 -9.92 3.78 -2.47
N ASN A 38 -10.74 3.41 -3.45
CA ASN A 38 -12.14 3.05 -3.27
C ASN A 38 -12.54 2.02 -4.35
N GLU A 39 -13.83 1.79 -4.57
CA GLU A 39 -14.34 0.85 -5.56
C GLU A 39 -14.14 1.29 -7.02
N GLU A 40 -13.80 2.56 -7.28
CA GLU A 40 -13.60 3.10 -8.63
C GLU A 40 -12.13 3.04 -9.05
N GLY A 41 -11.22 3.36 -8.13
CA GLY A 41 -9.80 3.43 -8.46
C GLY A 41 -8.86 3.40 -7.27
N PHE A 42 -7.57 3.48 -7.60
CA PHE A 42 -6.48 3.44 -6.65
C PHE A 42 -5.38 4.42 -7.00
N LEU A 43 -4.63 4.79 -5.96
CA LEU A 43 -3.35 5.47 -6.02
C LEU A 43 -2.46 4.84 -4.94
N LEU A 44 -1.42 4.12 -5.34
CA LEU A 44 -0.48 3.43 -4.48
C LEU A 44 0.91 4.07 -4.62
N CYS A 45 1.62 4.21 -3.51
CA CYS A 45 2.98 4.71 -3.43
C CYS A 45 3.83 3.75 -2.60
N ASN A 46 4.89 3.21 -3.20
CA ASN A 46 5.95 2.49 -2.54
C ASN A 46 7.11 3.46 -2.27
N THR A 47 7.35 3.78 -0.99
CA THR A 47 8.37 4.77 -0.60
C THR A 47 9.53 4.06 0.08
N SER A 48 10.74 4.18 -0.48
CA SER A 48 11.96 3.66 0.18
C SER A 48 12.21 4.34 1.51
N SER A 49 12.63 3.57 2.50
CA SER A 49 12.87 3.96 3.90
C SER A 49 14.17 4.73 4.11
N ASP A 50 14.60 5.51 3.11
CA ASP A 50 15.76 6.41 3.21
C ASP A 50 15.41 7.66 4.05
N GLY A 51 14.93 7.42 5.28
CA GLY A 51 14.78 8.31 6.44
C GLY A 51 13.92 9.58 6.29
N PHE A 52 14.25 10.43 5.33
CA PHE A 52 13.77 11.80 5.21
C PHE A 52 12.69 11.97 4.12
N ARG A 53 12.29 10.89 3.44
CA ARG A 53 11.49 10.97 2.21
C ARG A 53 10.02 10.62 2.41
N GLU A 54 9.67 9.98 3.51
CA GLU A 54 8.35 9.42 3.77
C GLU A 54 7.27 10.49 3.95
N ILE A 55 7.55 11.56 4.71
CA ILE A 55 6.63 12.69 4.88
C ILE A 55 6.45 13.48 3.58
N PRO A 56 7.53 13.90 2.88
CA PRO A 56 7.39 14.51 1.56
C PRO A 56 6.65 13.63 0.55
N ALA A 57 6.88 12.31 0.55
CA ALA A 57 6.17 11.39 -0.33
C ALA A 57 4.66 11.34 0.01
N ALA A 58 4.31 11.31 1.29
CA ALA A 58 2.92 11.36 1.73
C ALA A 58 2.23 12.68 1.32
N GLU A 59 2.92 13.81 1.44
CA GLU A 59 2.41 15.12 1.00
C GLU A 59 2.22 15.18 -0.52
N GLN A 60 3.18 14.64 -1.28
CA GLN A 60 3.07 14.51 -2.73
C GLN A 60 1.89 13.62 -3.13
N LEU A 61 1.66 12.51 -2.40
CA LEU A 61 0.53 11.62 -2.65
C LEU A 61 -0.81 12.32 -2.39
N CYS A 62 -0.91 13.10 -1.30
CA CYS A 62 -2.09 13.91 -1.02
C CYS A 62 -2.35 14.96 -2.12
N ALA A 63 -1.30 15.63 -2.59
CA ALA A 63 -1.41 16.59 -3.70
C ALA A 63 -1.86 15.91 -4.99
N LEU A 64 -1.32 14.72 -5.28
CA LEU A 64 -1.67 13.95 -6.47
C LEU A 64 -3.12 13.46 -6.40
N TYR A 65 -3.58 12.96 -5.26
CA TYR A 65 -4.99 12.61 -5.04
C TYR A 65 -5.90 13.81 -5.27
N ASN A 66 -5.59 14.97 -4.68
CA ASN A 66 -6.42 16.17 -4.83
C ASN A 66 -6.55 16.63 -6.29
N ARG A 67 -5.51 16.45 -7.11
CA ARG A 67 -5.56 16.74 -8.55
C ARG A 67 -6.37 15.71 -9.36
N ASN A 68 -6.56 14.51 -8.83
CA ASN A 68 -7.13 13.36 -9.55
C ASN A 68 -8.39 12.78 -8.88
N LYS A 69 -9.14 13.56 -8.09
CA LYS A 69 -10.35 13.08 -7.39
C LYS A 69 -11.40 12.43 -8.31
N MET A 70 -11.46 12.84 -9.57
CA MET A 70 -12.37 12.25 -10.56
C MET A 70 -12.08 10.77 -10.84
N LEU A 71 -10.85 10.30 -10.64
CA LEU A 71 -10.49 8.88 -10.76
C LEU A 71 -11.21 8.02 -9.72
N PHE A 72 -11.57 8.62 -8.58
CA PHE A 72 -12.29 8.01 -7.48
C PHE A 72 -13.79 8.31 -7.52
N GLY A 73 -14.30 8.83 -8.65
CA GLY A 73 -15.71 9.22 -8.80
C GLY A 73 -16.16 10.34 -7.86
N ASN A 74 -15.23 11.10 -7.26
CA ASN A 74 -15.49 12.04 -6.15
C ASN A 74 -16.21 11.40 -4.94
N LYS A 75 -16.08 10.08 -4.78
CA LYS A 75 -16.63 9.36 -3.64
C LYS A 75 -15.63 9.33 -2.47
N PRO A 76 -16.08 8.99 -1.26
CA PRO A 76 -15.17 8.74 -0.15
C PRO A 76 -14.09 7.71 -0.53
N VAL A 77 -12.91 7.88 0.04
CA VAL A 77 -11.76 6.99 -0.15
C VAL A 77 -11.27 6.49 1.20
N ASP A 78 -10.72 5.29 1.17
CA ASP A 78 -9.97 4.71 2.26
C ASP A 78 -8.47 4.86 2.02
N VAL A 79 -7.71 4.88 3.12
CA VAL A 79 -6.24 4.93 3.07
C VAL A 79 -5.67 3.70 3.72
N TRP A 80 -4.76 3.00 3.04
CA TRP A 80 -3.93 1.93 3.59
C TRP A 80 -2.51 2.43 3.81
N ILE A 81 -1.96 2.19 4.99
CA ILE A 81 -0.57 2.51 5.34
C ILE A 81 0.05 1.22 5.88
N VAL A 82 1.02 0.67 5.15
CA VAL A 82 1.69 -0.59 5.48
C VAL A 82 3.18 -0.34 5.66
N TYR A 83 3.71 -0.72 6.81
CA TYR A 83 5.12 -0.53 7.14
C TYR A 83 5.61 -1.55 8.16
N GLU A 84 6.92 -1.71 8.20
CA GLU A 84 7.64 -2.61 9.09
C GLU A 84 7.69 -2.05 10.52
N GLN A 85 7.71 -2.93 11.54
CA GLN A 85 7.56 -2.53 12.95
C GLN A 85 8.61 -1.51 13.42
N GLU A 86 9.87 -1.61 12.99
CA GLU A 86 10.91 -0.63 13.34
C GLU A 86 10.62 0.77 12.75
N ASN A 87 9.76 0.86 11.74
CA ASN A 87 9.34 2.11 11.10
C ASN A 87 8.04 2.71 11.68
N ALA A 88 7.57 2.26 12.85
CA ALA A 88 6.30 2.69 13.44
C ALA A 88 6.17 4.22 13.64
N ASP A 89 7.26 4.90 14.01
CA ASP A 89 7.26 6.37 14.14
C ASP A 89 6.95 7.07 12.81
N LYS A 90 7.52 6.56 11.72
CA LYS A 90 7.29 7.09 10.38
C LYS A 90 5.86 6.81 9.91
N GLY A 91 5.35 5.61 10.18
CA GLY A 91 3.96 5.23 9.91
C GLY A 91 2.95 6.20 10.52
N ARG A 92 3.15 6.56 11.80
CA ARG A 92 2.33 7.58 12.48
C ARG A 92 2.41 8.95 11.81
N GLY A 93 3.60 9.34 11.34
CA GLY A 93 3.80 10.58 10.60
C GLY A 93 3.02 10.61 9.28
N ILE A 94 3.12 9.54 8.48
CA ILE A 94 2.35 9.37 7.23
C ILE A 94 0.84 9.44 7.52
N ARG A 95 0.37 8.75 8.57
CA ARG A 95 -1.03 8.78 8.99
C ARG A 95 -1.53 10.20 9.30
N SER A 96 -0.72 11.00 9.99
CA SER A 96 -1.06 12.41 10.27
C SER A 96 -1.24 13.22 8.99
N VAL A 97 -0.36 13.02 8.00
CA VAL A 97 -0.47 13.68 6.69
C VAL A 97 -1.71 13.21 5.93
N MET A 98 -1.94 11.90 5.85
CA MET A 98 -3.07 11.33 5.10
C MET A 98 -4.43 11.72 5.67
N ARG A 99 -4.54 11.99 6.97
CA ARG A 99 -5.80 12.51 7.55
C ARG A 99 -6.22 13.86 6.97
N LYS A 100 -5.29 14.66 6.44
CA LYS A 100 -5.58 15.98 5.85
C LYS A 100 -6.45 15.91 4.60
N ILE A 101 -6.51 14.76 3.91
CA ILE A 101 -7.39 14.59 2.73
C ILE A 101 -8.82 14.16 3.08
N GLY A 102 -9.13 13.97 4.38
CA GLY A 102 -10.47 13.59 4.86
C GLY A 102 -10.95 12.21 4.39
N PRO A 103 -10.15 11.14 4.51
CA PRO A 103 -10.57 9.81 4.10
C PRO A 103 -11.67 9.27 5.02
N ALA A 104 -12.50 8.35 4.51
CA ALA A 104 -13.52 7.68 5.30
C ALA A 104 -12.88 6.83 6.39
N ARG A 105 -11.83 6.08 6.06
CA ARG A 105 -11.05 5.27 7.00
C ARG A 105 -9.57 5.37 6.69
N VAL A 106 -8.76 5.22 7.75
CA VAL A 106 -7.31 5.03 7.64
C VAL A 106 -6.98 3.71 8.29
N PHE A 107 -6.54 2.77 7.46
CA PHE A 107 -6.05 1.46 7.82
C PHE A 107 -4.54 1.51 8.03
N GLU A 108 -4.11 1.19 9.22
CA GLU A 108 -2.71 1.20 9.62
C GLU A 108 -2.31 -0.25 9.91
N GLN A 109 -1.45 -0.79 9.06
CA GLN A 109 -1.00 -2.17 9.16
C GLN A 109 0.50 -2.19 9.43
N VAL A 110 0.85 -2.61 10.63
CA VAL A 110 2.25 -2.93 10.95
C VAL A 110 2.50 -4.35 10.50
N TYR A 111 3.71 -4.65 10.03
CA TYR A 111 4.14 -6.03 9.92
C TYR A 111 5.42 -6.31 10.69
N ASN A 112 5.48 -7.51 11.25
CA ASN A 112 6.65 -8.04 11.94
C ASN A 112 7.18 -9.22 11.11
N GLY A 113 8.37 -9.04 10.57
CA GLY A 113 9.17 -10.09 9.94
C GLY A 113 10.63 -9.68 10.09
N GLU A 114 11.54 -10.65 10.20
CA GLU A 114 12.97 -10.34 10.02
C GLU A 114 13.08 -9.52 8.75
N SER A 115 13.77 -8.38 8.77
CA SER A 115 14.01 -7.61 7.56
C SER A 115 14.50 -8.60 6.50
N PHE A 116 13.62 -8.99 5.59
CA PHE A 116 13.88 -10.01 4.58
C PHE A 116 14.94 -9.52 3.58
N MET A 117 15.59 -8.40 3.89
CA MET A 117 16.65 -7.75 3.16
C MET A 117 18.00 -7.95 3.85
N ASN A 118 18.07 -8.70 4.95
CA ASN A 118 19.33 -8.98 5.66
C ASN A 118 20.31 -9.83 4.83
N ARG A 119 19.83 -10.52 3.78
CA ARG A 119 20.68 -11.24 2.83
C ARG A 119 20.27 -10.93 1.39
N PRO A 120 21.22 -10.86 0.43
CA PRO A 120 20.93 -10.64 -0.99
C PRO A 120 19.96 -11.67 -1.63
N SER A 121 19.72 -12.78 -0.96
CA SER A 121 18.86 -13.90 -1.39
C SER A 121 17.51 -13.99 -0.66
N GLU A 122 17.24 -13.13 0.32
CA GLU A 122 15.95 -13.09 1.00
C GLU A 122 15.05 -12.10 0.25
N GLU A 123 13.88 -12.56 -0.20
CA GLU A 123 12.92 -11.72 -0.93
C GLU A 123 11.94 -11.09 0.05
N GLY A 124 11.63 -9.80 -0.14
CA GLY A 124 10.87 -8.95 0.77
C GLY A 124 9.44 -9.41 1.11
N ALA A 125 8.71 -8.57 1.84
CA ALA A 125 7.25 -8.66 1.88
C ALA A 125 6.63 -7.94 0.67
N ARG A 126 5.50 -8.47 0.22
CA ARG A 126 4.69 -7.94 -0.88
C ARG A 126 3.31 -7.58 -0.38
N PHE A 127 2.87 -6.39 -0.74
CA PHE A 127 1.51 -5.90 -0.50
C PHE A 127 0.74 -5.85 -1.81
N CYS A 128 -0.50 -6.33 -1.78
CA CYS A 128 -1.37 -6.36 -2.96
C CYS A 128 -2.75 -5.82 -2.63
N LEU A 129 -3.28 -4.97 -3.51
CA LEU A 129 -4.64 -4.47 -3.50
C LEU A 129 -5.39 -4.97 -4.74
N ARG A 130 -6.62 -5.45 -4.55
CA ARG A 130 -7.53 -5.85 -5.63
C ARG A 130 -8.96 -5.43 -5.34
N LEU A 131 -9.77 -5.26 -6.37
CA LEU A 131 -11.21 -5.10 -6.22
C LEU A 131 -11.89 -6.48 -6.30
N GLY A 132 -12.48 -6.93 -5.19
CA GLY A 132 -13.23 -8.18 -5.10
C GLY A 132 -14.65 -7.93 -4.62
N GLY A 133 -15.66 -8.35 -5.39
CA GLY A 133 -17.07 -8.24 -5.00
C GLY A 133 -17.53 -6.80 -4.71
N GLY A 134 -16.95 -5.79 -5.38
CA GLY A 134 -17.23 -4.37 -5.15
C GLY A 134 -16.51 -3.76 -3.94
N THR A 135 -15.60 -4.49 -3.31
CA THR A 135 -14.82 -4.03 -2.16
C THR A 135 -13.32 -4.16 -2.42
N VAL A 136 -12.52 -3.22 -1.91
CA VAL A 136 -11.07 -3.32 -2.02
C VAL A 136 -10.55 -4.30 -0.97
N VAL A 137 -9.80 -5.29 -1.43
CA VAL A 137 -9.17 -6.33 -0.62
C VAL A 137 -7.67 -6.08 -0.57
N ALA A 138 -7.13 -5.95 0.63
CA ALA A 138 -5.71 -5.78 0.89
C ALA A 138 -5.10 -7.08 1.43
N THR A 139 -4.00 -7.52 0.84
CA THR A 139 -3.28 -8.72 1.26
C THR A 139 -1.80 -8.46 1.38
N MET A 140 -1.14 -9.24 2.23
CA MET A 140 0.30 -9.28 2.35
C MET A 140 0.80 -10.72 2.22
N SER A 141 1.95 -10.92 1.60
CA SER A 141 2.54 -12.24 1.40
C SER A 141 4.06 -12.12 1.27
N ARG A 142 4.74 -13.26 1.24
CA ARG A 142 6.14 -13.30 0.80
C ARG A 142 6.25 -12.87 -0.65
N GLN A 143 7.31 -12.14 -1.00
CA GLN A 143 7.54 -11.68 -2.37
C GLN A 143 7.80 -12.86 -3.33
N ASP A 144 8.50 -13.90 -2.87
CA ASP A 144 8.74 -15.15 -3.62
C ASP A 144 7.48 -16.00 -3.87
N ARG A 145 6.33 -15.52 -3.40
CA ARG A 145 5.02 -16.18 -3.50
C ARG A 145 4.95 -17.52 -2.76
N GLY A 146 5.87 -17.78 -1.85
CA GLY A 146 5.77 -18.87 -0.88
C GLY A 146 4.64 -18.63 0.11
N GLY A 147 3.95 -19.72 0.50
CA GLY A 147 2.85 -19.67 1.46
C GLY A 147 1.55 -19.06 0.91
N CYS A 148 0.60 -18.81 1.81
CA CYS A 148 -0.69 -18.21 1.47
C CYS A 148 -0.68 -16.70 1.75
N PRO A 149 -1.30 -15.86 0.90
CA PRO A 149 -1.53 -14.47 1.22
C PRO A 149 -2.37 -14.30 2.49
N ILE A 150 -1.96 -13.37 3.33
CA ILE A 150 -2.64 -12.99 4.57
C ILE A 150 -3.53 -11.78 4.26
N LEU A 151 -4.80 -11.88 4.61
CA LEU A 151 -5.74 -10.77 4.52
C LEU A 151 -5.39 -9.71 5.57
N LEU A 152 -5.37 -8.43 5.18
CA LEU A 152 -5.11 -7.33 6.09
C LEU A 152 -6.43 -6.76 6.61
N SER A 153 -6.54 -6.61 7.93
CA SER A 153 -7.67 -5.97 8.59
C SER A 153 -7.48 -4.45 8.73
N GLY A 154 -6.21 -4.00 8.73
CA GLY A 154 -5.86 -2.58 8.77
C GLY A 154 -6.00 -1.92 10.15
N ASP A 155 -6.03 -2.72 11.21
CA ASP A 155 -6.13 -2.29 12.61
C ASP A 155 -5.23 -3.11 13.55
N GLY A 156 -4.07 -3.58 13.06
CA GLY A 156 -3.22 -4.46 13.84
C GLY A 156 -1.80 -4.62 13.34
N THR A 157 -1.11 -5.60 13.94
CA THR A 157 0.20 -6.07 13.48
C THR A 157 0.02 -7.44 12.84
N THR A 158 0.51 -7.60 11.61
CA THR A 158 0.48 -8.87 10.88
C THR A 158 1.87 -9.47 10.86
N VAL A 159 2.00 -10.71 11.30
CA VAL A 159 3.27 -11.44 11.19
C VAL A 159 3.32 -12.10 9.81
N VAL A 160 4.37 -11.81 9.03
CA VAL A 160 4.63 -12.53 7.77
C VAL A 160 5.59 -13.67 8.11
N CYS A 161 5.03 -14.84 8.43
CA CYS A 161 5.84 -16.02 8.74
C CYS A 161 6.51 -16.62 7.48
N ARG A 162 7.65 -17.28 7.68
CA ARG A 162 8.31 -18.11 6.66
C ARG A 162 7.44 -19.30 6.27
#